data_AF-A0A8K1DUW5-F1
#
_entry.id   AF-A0A8K1DUW5-F1
#
_cell.length_a   1.000
_cell.length_b   1.000
_cell.length_c   1.000
_cell.angle_alpha   90.00
_cell.angle_beta   90.00
_cell.angle_gamma   90.00
#
_symmetry.space_group_name_H-M   'P 1'
#
loop_
_entity.id
_entity.type
_entity.pdbx_description
1 polymer ?
#
loop_
_entity_poly.entity_id
_entity_poly.type
_entity_poly.pdbx_seq_one_letter_code
_entity_poly.pdbx_strand_id
1 'polypeptide(L)'
;MHLRKYLLKGLHRLQKGPGYTYKELLVWYCNNTNTHGPKRIICEGPKKKAMWFLITLLFASLVCWQWSEFIKTYLNWEVTVSLSLGFKTMDFPAVTICNASPFQYSKTKHLLMDL
;
A
#
# COMPACT_ATOMS: atom_id res chain seq x y z
N MET A 1 12.17 34.99 -9.33
CA MET A 1 13.65 34.97 -9.56
C MET A 1 14.34 33.68 -9.06
N HIS A 2 13.91 33.07 -7.95
CA HIS A 2 14.47 31.80 -7.43
C HIS A 2 14.20 30.57 -8.31
N LEU A 3 12.98 30.43 -8.85
CA LEU A 3 12.59 29.27 -9.67
C LEU A 3 13.50 29.07 -10.90
N ARG A 4 13.84 30.17 -11.58
CA ARG A 4 14.74 30.16 -12.74
C ARG A 4 16.15 29.71 -12.37
N LYS A 5 16.65 30.06 -11.18
CA LYS A 5 17.93 29.56 -10.65
C LYS A 5 17.87 28.06 -10.35
N TYR A 6 16.79 27.56 -9.74
CA TYR A 6 16.63 26.12 -9.48
C TYR A 6 16.52 25.31 -10.77
N LEU A 7 15.77 25.81 -11.76
CA LEU A 7 15.66 25.20 -13.08
C LEU A 7 16.99 25.18 -13.81
N LEU A 8 17.74 26.28 -13.82
CA LEU A 8 19.11 26.32 -14.38
C LEU A 8 20.07 25.36 -13.66
N LYS A 9 19.96 25.24 -12.33
CA LYS A 9 20.77 24.28 -11.55
C LYS A 9 20.40 22.83 -11.86
N GLY A 10 19.11 22.56 -12.06
CA GLY A 10 18.60 21.26 -12.50
C GLY A 10 19.09 20.93 -13.90
N LEU A 11 18.94 21.87 -14.85
CA LEU A 11 19.40 21.73 -16.23
C LEU A 11 20.92 21.50 -16.30
N HIS A 12 21.70 22.23 -15.51
CA HIS A 12 23.15 22.09 -15.47
C HIS A 12 23.60 20.76 -14.82
N ARG A 13 22.81 20.19 -13.90
CA ARG A 13 23.04 18.83 -13.37
C ARG A 13 22.68 17.75 -14.38
N LEU A 14 21.64 17.96 -15.19
CA LEU A 14 21.27 17.08 -16.30
C LEU A 14 22.30 17.14 -17.44
N GLN A 15 22.82 18.34 -17.74
CA GLN A 15 23.82 18.58 -18.79
C GLN A 15 25.24 18.13 -18.38
N LYS A 16 25.54 18.10 -17.08
CA LYS A 16 26.70 17.38 -16.50
C LYS A 16 26.37 15.93 -16.11
N GLY A 17 25.28 15.39 -16.66
CA GLY A 17 24.94 13.98 -16.56
C GLY A 17 26.01 13.11 -17.22
N PRO A 18 25.97 11.79 -16.99
CA PRO A 18 26.97 10.87 -17.52
C PRO A 18 27.07 10.92 -19.04
N GLY A 19 28.24 10.54 -19.56
CA GLY A 19 28.47 10.46 -21.00
C GLY A 19 27.46 9.55 -21.72
N TYR A 20 27.42 9.67 -23.04
CA TYR A 20 26.34 9.16 -23.90
C TYR A 20 26.18 7.63 -23.91
N THR A 21 27.06 6.88 -23.24
CA THR A 21 27.06 5.41 -23.22
C THR A 21 26.43 4.85 -21.94
N TYR A 22 25.68 3.75 -22.05
CA TYR A 22 25.09 3.04 -20.90
C TYR A 22 26.12 2.66 -19.82
N LYS A 23 27.37 2.39 -20.19
CA LYS A 23 28.45 2.11 -19.25
C LYS A 23 28.81 3.32 -18.39
N GLU A 24 28.90 4.51 -19.00
CA GLU A 24 29.21 5.75 -18.28
C GLU A 24 28.05 6.15 -17.36
N LEU A 25 26.81 5.96 -17.83
CA LEU A 25 25.60 6.14 -17.04
C LEU A 25 25.60 5.23 -15.80
N LEU A 26 25.94 3.96 -15.97
CA LEU A 26 26.02 3.02 -14.84
C LEU A 26 27.11 3.42 -13.85
N VAL A 27 28.31 3.76 -14.33
CA VAL A 27 29.43 4.17 -13.46
C VAL A 27 29.10 5.45 -12.69
N TRP A 28 28.50 6.44 -13.36
CA TRP A 28 28.05 7.67 -12.71
C TRP A 28 26.96 7.38 -11.67
N TYR A 29 25.95 6.58 -12.02
CA TYR A 29 24.90 6.19 -11.08
C TYR A 29 25.48 5.51 -9.83
N CYS A 30 26.37 4.53 -10.01
CA CYS A 30 27.02 3.81 -8.91
C CYS A 30 27.89 4.72 -8.02
N ASN A 31 28.42 5.81 -8.55
CA ASN A 31 29.21 6.79 -7.79
C ASN A 31 28.37 7.85 -7.07
N ASN A 32 27.19 8.18 -7.62
CA ASN A 32 26.38 9.31 -7.16
C ASN A 32 25.11 8.90 -6.41
N THR A 33 24.72 7.63 -6.45
CA THR A 33 23.56 7.13 -5.69
C THR A 33 23.87 7.00 -4.20
N ASN A 34 22.85 7.26 -3.37
CA ASN A 34 22.89 6.97 -1.93
C ASN A 34 22.54 5.49 -1.62
N THR A 35 22.12 4.72 -2.63
CA THR A 35 21.79 3.30 -2.47
C THR A 35 23.04 2.51 -2.07
N HIS A 36 22.92 1.68 -1.03
CA HIS A 36 23.97 0.76 -0.63
C HIS A 36 24.08 -0.40 -1.63
N GLY A 37 25.30 -0.77 -2.02
CA GLY A 37 25.56 -1.85 -2.99
C GLY A 37 26.17 -1.36 -4.31
N PRO A 38 25.49 -0.49 -5.09
CA PRO A 38 25.97 -0.03 -6.40
C PRO A 38 27.42 0.45 -6.45
N LYS A 39 27.90 1.20 -5.46
CA LYS A 39 29.32 1.63 -5.39
C LYS A 39 30.30 0.45 -5.37
N ARG A 40 29.95 -0.67 -4.71
CA ARG A 40 30.79 -1.87 -4.62
C ARG A 40 30.83 -2.67 -5.94
N ILE A 41 29.83 -2.48 -6.81
CA ILE A 41 29.79 -3.10 -8.15
C ILE A 41 30.90 -2.55 -9.06
N ILE A 42 31.36 -1.30 -8.83
CA ILE A 42 32.41 -0.66 -9.65
C ILE A 42 33.79 -0.64 -8.98
N CYS A 43 33.87 -0.61 -7.64
CA CYS A 43 35.14 -0.49 -6.92
C CYS A 43 35.86 -1.81 -6.61
N GLU A 44 35.14 -2.94 -6.49
CA GLU A 44 35.71 -4.19 -6.00
C GLU A 44 36.44 -5.03 -7.09
N GLY A 45 37.11 -6.11 -6.69
CA GLY A 45 37.68 -7.10 -7.62
C GLY A 45 36.60 -7.92 -8.36
N PRO A 46 36.94 -8.59 -9.48
CA PRO A 46 35.97 -9.17 -10.42
C PRO A 46 34.97 -10.16 -9.77
N LYS A 47 35.44 -11.06 -8.90
CA LYS A 47 34.56 -12.00 -8.19
C LYS A 47 33.57 -11.30 -7.26
N LYS A 48 34.05 -10.29 -6.53
CA LYS A 48 33.24 -9.50 -5.59
C LYS A 48 32.24 -8.60 -6.32
N LYS A 49 32.60 -8.06 -7.49
CA LYS A 49 31.68 -7.27 -8.34
C LYS A 49 30.46 -8.08 -8.74
N ALA A 50 30.67 -9.30 -9.24
CA ALA A 50 29.59 -10.21 -9.60
C ALA A 50 28.68 -10.52 -8.39
N MET A 51 29.29 -10.81 -7.23
CA MET A 51 28.55 -11.03 -5.99
C MET A 51 27.71 -9.81 -5.58
N TRP A 52 28.30 -8.62 -5.55
CA TRP A 52 27.59 -7.38 -5.20
C TRP A 52 26.49 -7.03 -6.19
N PHE A 53 26.70 -7.30 -7.48
CA PHE A 53 25.68 -7.13 -8.51
C PHE A 53 24.48 -8.06 -8.26
N LEU A 54 24.73 -9.36 -8.03
CA LEU A 54 23.67 -10.33 -7.73
C LEU A 54 22.91 -9.99 -6.45
N ILE A 55 23.62 -9.64 -5.38
CA ILE A 55 23.00 -9.23 -4.11
C ILE A 55 22.14 -7.99 -4.31
N THR A 56 22.66 -6.97 -5.01
CA THR A 56 21.92 -5.73 -5.27
C THR A 56 20.67 -5.99 -6.10
N LEU A 57 20.77 -6.86 -7.11
CA LEU A 57 19.63 -7.25 -7.94
C LEU A 57 18.58 -8.03 -7.13
N LEU A 58 19.00 -8.98 -6.28
CA LEU A 58 18.11 -9.74 -5.40
C LEU A 58 17.32 -8.80 -4.48
N PHE A 59 18.00 -7.90 -3.78
CA PHE A 59 17.32 -6.97 -2.86
C PHE A 59 16.42 -5.97 -3.60
N ALA A 60 16.82 -5.51 -4.79
CA ALA A 60 15.94 -4.68 -5.62
C ALA A 60 14.63 -5.42 -5.98
N SER A 61 14.73 -6.69 -6.39
CA SER A 61 13.57 -7.53 -6.68
C SER A 61 12.68 -7.74 -5.46
N LEU A 62 13.28 -8.01 -4.29
CA LEU A 62 12.53 -8.18 -3.04
C LEU A 62 11.79 -6.90 -2.63
N VAL A 63 12.41 -5.73 -2.80
CA VAL A 63 11.75 -4.43 -2.52
C VAL A 63 10.60 -4.19 -3.49
N CYS A 64 10.79 -4.43 -4.79
CA CYS A 64 9.72 -4.30 -5.77
C CYS A 64 8.55 -5.26 -5.48
N TRP A 65 8.85 -6.49 -5.06
CA TRP A 65 7.85 -7.45 -4.60
C TRP A 65 7.08 -6.92 -3.39
N GLN A 66 7.79 -6.47 -2.35
CA GLN A 66 7.18 -5.98 -1.12
C GLN A 66 6.30 -4.74 -1.36
N TRP A 67 6.75 -3.82 -2.22
CA TRP A 67 5.94 -2.66 -2.62
C TRP A 67 4.69 -3.08 -3.37
N SER A 68 4.79 -4.08 -4.24
CA SER A 68 3.62 -4.61 -4.94
C SER A 68 2.60 -5.18 -3.95
N GLU A 69 3.05 -5.89 -2.92
CA GLU A 69 2.18 -6.40 -1.86
C GLU A 69 1.54 -5.27 -1.05
N PHE A 70 2.31 -4.28 -0.62
CA PHE A 70 1.77 -3.13 0.12
C PHE A 70 0.74 -2.33 -0.70
N ILE A 71 0.97 -2.15 -2.00
CA ILE A 71 0.00 -1.49 -2.87
C ILE A 71 -1.30 -2.30 -2.94
N LYS A 72 -1.21 -3.63 -3.08
CA LYS A 72 -2.40 -4.49 -3.06
C LYS A 72 -3.15 -4.40 -1.73
N THR A 73 -2.46 -4.53 -0.60
CA THR A 73 -3.08 -4.44 0.73
C THR A 73 -3.77 -3.08 0.92
N TYR A 74 -3.14 -1.99 0.49
CA TYR A 74 -3.73 -0.66 0.55
C TYR A 74 -5.00 -0.56 -0.31
N LEU A 75 -4.95 -1.07 -1.54
CA LEU A 75 -6.07 -1.03 -2.48
C LEU A 75 -7.18 -2.05 -2.18
N ASN A 76 -6.96 -3.01 -1.27
CA ASN A 76 -7.99 -3.94 -0.80
C ASN A 76 -8.99 -3.28 0.18
N TRP A 77 -8.68 -2.08 0.72
CA TRP A 77 -9.55 -1.35 1.64
C TRP A 77 -10.02 -2.18 2.85
N GLU A 78 -9.17 -3.08 3.34
CA GLU A 78 -9.48 -3.91 4.50
C GLU A 78 -9.65 -3.06 5.77
N VAL A 79 -10.67 -3.38 6.57
CA VAL A 79 -10.96 -2.70 7.83
C VAL A 79 -10.80 -3.67 9.00
N THR A 80 -10.15 -3.21 10.07
CA THR A 80 -10.03 -3.98 11.31
C THR A 80 -11.05 -3.45 12.33
N VAL A 81 -11.92 -4.32 12.83
CA VAL A 81 -12.89 -3.99 13.89
C VAL A 81 -12.39 -4.54 15.22
N SER A 82 -12.24 -3.67 16.22
CA SER A 82 -11.92 -4.05 17.59
C SER A 82 -13.16 -3.94 18.48
N LEU A 83 -13.65 -5.06 19.01
CA LEU A 83 -14.74 -5.08 19.98
C LEU A 83 -14.18 -5.11 21.40
N SER A 84 -14.51 -4.11 22.21
CA SER A 84 -14.21 -4.09 23.63
C SER A 84 -15.49 -4.35 24.43
N LEU A 85 -15.52 -5.44 25.18
CA LEU A 85 -16.63 -5.79 26.07
C LEU A 85 -16.34 -5.21 27.47
N GLY A 86 -17.27 -4.44 28.00
CA GLY A 86 -17.18 -3.87 29.34
C GLY A 86 -18.57 -3.73 29.95
N PHE A 87 -18.63 -3.69 31.28
CA PHE A 87 -19.88 -3.45 32.00
C PHE A 87 -20.15 -1.95 32.02
N LYS A 88 -21.16 -1.50 31.27
CA LYS A 88 -21.65 -0.12 31.26
C LYS A 88 -23.14 -0.13 31.57
N THR A 89 -23.61 0.85 32.33
CA THR A 89 -25.04 1.15 32.41
C THR A 89 -25.53 1.55 31.03
N MET A 90 -26.53 0.84 30.52
CA MET A 90 -27.12 1.09 29.19
C MET A 90 -28.59 1.44 29.36
N ASP A 91 -29.12 2.21 28.41
CA ASP A 91 -30.54 2.52 28.36
C ASP A 91 -31.35 1.25 28.20
N PHE A 92 -32.49 1.17 28.88
CA PHE A 92 -33.41 0.05 28.72
C PHE A 92 -33.92 0.03 27.27
N PRO A 93 -33.79 -1.09 26.53
CA PRO A 93 -34.11 -1.12 25.12
C PRO A 93 -35.61 -1.00 24.88
N ALA A 94 -35.99 -0.60 23.67
CA ALA A 94 -37.37 -0.72 23.24
C ALA A 94 -37.77 -2.20 23.21
N VAL A 95 -38.82 -2.55 23.96
CA VAL A 95 -39.37 -3.91 23.99
C VAL A 95 -40.64 -3.92 23.15
N THR A 96 -40.63 -4.69 22.06
CA THR A 96 -41.81 -4.90 21.21
C THR A 96 -42.39 -6.27 21.50
N ILE A 97 -43.68 -6.31 21.89
CA ILE A 97 -44.41 -7.54 22.18
C ILE A 97 -45.56 -7.66 21.19
N CYS A 98 -45.61 -8.77 20.47
CA CYS A 98 -46.69 -9.09 19.54
C CYS A 98 -47.43 -10.35 20.01
N ASN A 99 -48.72 -10.43 19.72
CA ASN A 99 -49.48 -11.66 19.89
C ASN A 99 -49.01 -12.69 18.84
N ALA A 100 -48.85 -13.95 19.24
CA ALA A 100 -48.56 -15.04 18.31
C ALA A 100 -49.71 -15.28 17.32
N SER A 101 -50.93 -14.92 17.72
CA SER A 101 -52.10 -14.97 16.82
C SER A 101 -52.03 -13.82 15.81
N PRO A 102 -51.95 -14.11 14.49
CA PRO A 102 -51.77 -13.09 13.47
C PRO A 102 -53.04 -12.28 13.19
N PHE A 103 -54.20 -12.76 13.63
CA PHE A 103 -55.47 -12.07 13.52
C PHE A 103 -56.34 -12.37 14.74
N GLN A 104 -57.26 -11.45 15.02
CA GLN A 104 -58.27 -11.66 16.03
C GLN A 104 -59.49 -12.32 15.38
N TYR A 105 -59.79 -13.58 15.74
CA TYR A 105 -60.88 -14.36 15.14
C TYR A 105 -62.23 -13.62 15.14
N SER A 106 -62.56 -12.89 16.21
CA SER A 106 -63.80 -12.10 16.30
C SER A 106 -63.90 -11.00 15.24
N LYS A 107 -62.77 -10.52 14.71
CA LYS A 107 -62.70 -9.47 13.66
C LYS A 107 -62.67 -10.07 12.25
N THR A 108 -62.08 -11.25 12.09
CA THR A 108 -61.90 -11.90 10.78
C THR A 108 -62.93 -12.99 10.48
N LYS A 109 -63.85 -13.31 11.40
CA LYS A 109 -64.87 -14.35 11.20
C LYS A 109 -65.63 -14.21 9.88
N HIS A 110 -66.04 -13.00 9.50
CA HIS A 110 -66.78 -12.77 8.25
C HIS A 110 -65.96 -13.07 6.98
N LEU A 111 -64.64 -12.91 7.02
CA LEU A 111 -63.73 -13.20 5.90
C LEU A 111 -63.37 -14.70 5.84
N LEU A 112 -63.48 -15.40 6.96
CA LEU A 112 -63.18 -16.83 7.08
C LEU A 112 -64.40 -17.72 6.85
N MET A 113 -65.60 -17.14 6.73
CA MET A 113 -66.82 -17.89 6.43
C MET A 113 -66.93 -18.29 4.95
N ASP A 114 -66.14 -17.68 4.08
CA ASP A 114 -66.08 -17.96 2.63
C ASP A 114 -64.96 -18.96 2.24
N LEU A 115 -64.18 -19.44 3.23
CA LEU A 115 -63.17 -20.51 3.06
C LEU A 115 -63.74 -21.86 3.50
#